data_AF-X8DWG5-F1
#
_entry.id   AF-X8DWG5-F1
#
_cell.length_a   1.000
_cell.length_b   1.000
_cell.length_c   1.000
_cell.angle_alpha   90.00
_cell.angle_beta   90.00
_cell.angle_gamma   90.00
#
_symmetry.space_group_name_H-M   'P 1'
#
loop_
_entity.id
_entity.type
_entity.pdbx_description
1 polymer ?
#
loop_
_entity_poly.entity_id
_entity_poly.type
_entity_poly.pdbx_seq_one_letter_code
_entity_poly.pdbx_strand_id
1 'polypeptide(L)'
;MPSKPRVAARDWSCADCGVDTDNVDGQGRDEYYMLHRDLWLEINPNDAGHLCIGCVESRLGRRLTRTDFTDAPVNTNPRRASARLTSRLAHPD
;
A
#
# COMPACT_ATOMS: atom_id res chain seq x y z
N MET A 1 -5.77 37.25 11.23
CA MET A 1 -5.15 36.67 10.01
C MET A 1 -6.03 35.51 9.56
N PRO A 2 -6.70 35.56 8.41
CA PRO A 2 -7.46 34.42 7.92
C PRO A 2 -6.50 33.31 7.49
N SER A 3 -6.70 32.12 8.06
CA SER A 3 -5.95 30.89 7.76
C SER A 3 -6.07 30.57 6.27
N LYS A 4 -4.94 30.33 5.59
CA LYS A 4 -4.94 29.81 4.22
C LYS A 4 -5.75 28.51 4.15
N PRO A 5 -6.57 28.29 3.11
CA PRO A 5 -7.22 27.01 2.92
C PRO A 5 -6.13 25.93 2.78
N ARG A 6 -6.22 24.87 3.59
CA ARG A 6 -5.40 23.68 3.39
C ARG A 6 -5.76 23.12 2.01
N VAL A 7 -4.77 23.04 1.12
CA VAL A 7 -4.83 22.10 -0.01
C VAL A 7 -5.25 20.77 0.59
N ALA A 8 -6.33 20.16 0.10
CA ALA A 8 -6.77 18.86 0.57
C ALA A 8 -5.58 17.92 0.46
N ALA A 9 -5.06 17.47 1.61
CA ALA A 9 -3.99 16.50 1.65
C ALA A 9 -4.47 15.25 0.89
N ARG A 10 -3.59 14.63 0.10
CA ARG A 10 -3.91 13.31 -0.47
C ARG A 10 -4.31 12.40 0.69
N ASP A 11 -5.47 11.79 0.57
CA ASP A 11 -5.96 10.85 1.58
C ASP A 11 -5.20 9.53 1.42
N TRP A 12 -4.24 9.30 2.32
CA TRP A 12 -3.45 8.06 2.38
C TRP A 12 -4.12 6.99 3.25
N SER A 13 -5.35 7.21 3.71
CA SER A 13 -6.04 6.27 4.58
C SER A 13 -6.36 4.98 3.82
N CYS A 14 -6.08 3.84 4.44
CA CYS A 14 -6.55 2.54 3.96
C CYS A 14 -8.07 2.53 3.90
N ALA A 15 -8.64 2.16 2.76
CA ALA A 15 -10.08 2.16 2.53
C ALA A 15 -10.85 1.18 3.45
N ASP A 16 -10.17 0.20 4.05
CA ASP A 16 -10.79 -0.78 4.96
C ASP A 16 -10.63 -0.43 6.43
N CYS A 17 -9.38 -0.24 6.87
CA CYS A 17 -9.07 -0.08 8.31
C CYS A 17 -8.77 1.37 8.71
N GLY A 18 -8.70 2.31 7.74
CA GLY A 18 -8.42 3.71 8.00
C GLY A 18 -6.99 4.03 8.41
N VAL A 19 -6.07 3.06 8.45
CA VAL A 19 -4.66 3.32 8.79
C VAL A 19 -4.03 4.24 7.74
N ASP A 20 -3.19 5.17 8.17
CA ASP A 20 -2.38 6.00 7.28
C ASP A 20 -1.33 5.12 6.57
N THR A 21 -1.50 4.88 5.28
CA THR A 21 -0.58 4.06 4.50
C THR A 21 0.75 4.75 4.17
N ASP A 22 0.88 6.06 4.37
CA ASP A 22 2.19 6.74 4.27
C ASP A 22 2.98 6.66 5.59
N ASN A 23 2.35 6.24 6.68
CA ASN A 23 2.96 6.14 8.01
C ASN A 23 2.36 4.98 8.83
N VAL A 24 2.35 3.78 8.25
CA VAL A 24 1.57 2.62 8.75
C VAL A 24 1.97 2.18 10.16
N ASP A 25 3.22 2.44 10.55
CA ASP A 25 3.80 2.03 11.84
C ASP A 25 4.08 3.21 12.78
N GLY A 26 3.71 4.43 12.40
CA GLY A 26 3.97 5.64 13.18
C GLY A 26 5.44 6.09 13.18
N GLN A 27 6.34 5.41 12.48
CA GLN A 27 7.78 5.70 12.41
C GLN A 27 8.22 6.24 11.05
N GLY A 28 7.26 6.59 10.21
CA GLY A 28 7.45 7.10 8.87
C GLY A 28 7.62 6.02 7.81
N ARG A 29 7.27 4.74 8.08
CA ARG A 29 7.27 3.72 7.04
C ARG A 29 5.94 3.66 6.30
N ASP A 30 6.00 3.48 4.99
CA ASP A 30 4.82 3.43 4.11
C ASP A 30 4.44 2.00 3.71
N GLU A 31 3.25 1.84 3.19
CA GLU A 31 2.85 0.68 2.39
C GLU A 31 2.45 1.15 1.00
N TYR A 32 3.39 1.80 0.31
CA TYR A 32 3.23 2.20 -1.07
C TYR A 32 3.81 1.13 -2.01
N TYR A 33 2.92 0.39 -2.67
CA TYR A 33 3.26 -0.73 -3.56
C TYR A 33 2.32 -0.78 -4.76
N MET A 34 2.69 -1.57 -5.77
CA MET A 34 1.86 -1.78 -6.97
C MET A 34 1.70 -3.26 -7.27
N LEU A 35 0.49 -3.80 -7.12
CA LEU A 35 0.18 -5.16 -7.57
C LEU A 35 -0.05 -5.21 -9.08
N HIS A 36 -0.02 -6.41 -9.65
CA HIS A 36 -0.55 -6.60 -11.00
C HIS A 36 -2.01 -6.13 -11.09
N ARG A 37 -2.36 -5.47 -12.20
CA ARG A 37 -3.67 -4.83 -12.40
C ARG A 37 -4.83 -5.80 -12.17
N ASP A 38 -4.72 -7.02 -12.69
CA ASP A 38 -5.78 -8.02 -12.60
C ASP A 38 -6.03 -8.42 -11.14
N LEU A 39 -4.95 -8.63 -10.37
CA LEU A 39 -5.03 -8.93 -8.94
C LEU A 39 -5.60 -7.74 -8.13
N TRP A 40 -5.19 -6.52 -8.45
CA TRP A 40 -5.73 -5.32 -7.80
C TRP A 40 -7.23 -5.17 -8.04
N LEU A 41 -7.69 -5.35 -9.28
CA LEU A 41 -9.10 -5.21 -9.64
C LEU A 41 -9.98 -6.33 -9.08
N GLU A 42 -9.43 -7.53 -8.88
CA GLU A 42 -10.12 -8.64 -8.20
C GLU A 42 -10.57 -8.23 -6.79
N ILE A 43 -9.69 -7.57 -6.03
CA ILE A 43 -9.97 -7.18 -4.65
C ILE A 43 -10.46 -5.74 -4.49
N ASN A 44 -10.25 -4.88 -5.47
CA ASN A 44 -10.64 -3.47 -5.45
C ASN A 44 -11.22 -3.02 -6.81
N PRO A 45 -12.44 -3.48 -7.15
CA PRO A 45 -13.03 -3.30 -8.48
C PRO A 45 -13.30 -1.84 -8.87
N ASN A 46 -13.38 -0.94 -7.89
CA ASN A 46 -13.57 0.50 -8.12
C ASN A 46 -12.27 1.22 -8.51
N ASP A 47 -11.12 0.52 -8.49
CA ASP A 47 -9.78 1.03 -8.81
C ASP A 47 -9.46 2.38 -8.14
N ALA A 48 -9.82 2.51 -6.87
CA ALA A 48 -9.75 3.76 -6.13
C ALA A 48 -9.19 3.57 -4.72
N GLY A 49 -8.55 4.63 -4.21
CA GLY A 49 -8.02 4.70 -2.85
C GLY A 49 -6.76 3.85 -2.63
N HIS A 50 -6.47 3.61 -1.36
CA HIS A 50 -5.30 2.86 -0.92
C HIS A 50 -5.73 1.71 -0.02
N LEU A 51 -4.96 0.62 -0.01
CA LEU A 51 -5.11 -0.47 0.94
C LEU A 51 -3.76 -0.75 1.58
N CYS A 52 -3.72 -0.88 2.90
CA CYS A 52 -2.56 -1.44 3.56
C CYS A 52 -2.39 -2.90 3.09
N ILE A 53 -1.16 -3.41 3.09
CA ILE A 53 -0.83 -4.75 2.63
C ILE A 53 -1.60 -5.81 3.43
N GLY A 54 -1.98 -5.49 4.67
CA GLY A 54 -2.81 -6.35 5.49
C GLY A 54 -4.23 -6.51 5.02
N CYS A 55 -4.88 -5.41 4.67
CA CYS A 55 -6.24 -5.44 4.14
C CYS A 55 -6.28 -6.11 2.77
N VAL A 56 -5.24 -5.93 1.94
CA VAL A 56 -5.10 -6.69 0.68
C VAL A 56 -5.01 -8.19 0.93
N GLU A 57 -4.13 -8.65 1.82
CA GLU A 57 -4.00 -10.08 2.16
C GLU A 57 -5.31 -10.65 2.74
N SER A 58 -6.05 -9.84 3.52
CA SER A 58 -7.37 -10.22 4.04
C SER A 58 -8.43 -10.34 2.94
N ARG A 59 -8.50 -9.40 1.99
CA ARG A 59 -9.44 -9.48 0.85
C ARG A 59 -9.12 -10.65 -0.08
N LEU A 60 -7.84 -10.87 -0.34
CA LEU A 60 -7.35 -11.94 -1.22
C LEU A 60 -7.45 -13.33 -0.58
N GLY A 61 -7.54 -13.41 0.74
CA GLY A 61 -7.59 -14.69 1.48
C GLY A 61 -6.26 -15.45 1.53
N ARG A 62 -5.16 -14.83 1.08
CA ARG A 62 -3.81 -15.39 1.19
C ARG A 62 -2.77 -14.29 1.40
N ARG A 63 -1.61 -14.71 1.87
CA ARG A 63 -0.41 -13.86 1.92
C ARG A 63 0.05 -13.51 0.50
N LEU A 64 0.48 -12.27 0.29
CA LEU A 64 1.14 -11.88 -0.95
C LEU A 64 2.56 -12.44 -1.02
N THR A 65 3.02 -12.67 -2.23
CA THR A 65 4.36 -13.12 -2.59
C THR A 65 4.96 -12.15 -3.60
N ARG A 66 6.27 -12.23 -3.83
CA ARG A 66 6.96 -11.32 -4.76
C ARG A 66 6.33 -11.28 -6.15
N THR A 67 5.80 -12.39 -6.64
CA THR A 67 5.18 -12.51 -7.98
C THR A 67 3.85 -11.76 -8.12
N ASP A 68 3.26 -11.30 -7.02
CA ASP A 68 2.00 -10.52 -7.05
C ASP A 68 2.24 -9.03 -7.37
N PHE A 69 3.49 -8.59 -7.23
CA PHE A 69 3.91 -7.20 -7.40
C PHE A 69 4.47 -6.98 -8.80
N THR A 70 4.18 -5.81 -9.37
CA THR A 70 4.82 -5.37 -10.62
C THR A 70 6.32 -5.05 -10.42
N ASP A 71 7.06 -4.92 -11.53
CA ASP A 71 8.46 -4.46 -11.51
C ASP A 71 8.62 -2.94 -11.38
N ALA A 72 7.56 -2.21 -10.98
CA ALA A 72 7.63 -0.78 -10.76
C ALA A 72 8.71 -0.41 -9.72
N PRO A 73 9.38 0.76 -9.84
CA PRO A 73 10.42 1.20 -8.90
C PRO A 73 10.01 1.16 -7.42
N VAL A 74 8.73 1.41 -7.14
CA VAL A 74 8.18 1.39 -5.77
C VAL A 74 8.28 0.00 -5.13
N ASN A 75 8.27 -1.06 -5.94
CA ASN A 75 8.38 -2.45 -5.50
C ASN A 75 9.80 -3.00 -5.59
N THR A 76 10.67 -2.45 -6.45
CA THR A 76 12.05 -2.95 -6.65
C THR A 76 13.08 -2.20 -5.80
N ASN A 77 12.81 -0.94 -5.45
CA ASN A 77 13.68 -0.15 -4.58
C ASN A 77 12.85 0.75 -3.64
N PRO A 78 12.07 0.16 -2.72
CA PRO A 78 11.24 0.92 -1.80
C PRO A 78 12.09 1.73 -0.81
N ARG A 79 11.81 3.03 -0.68
CA ARG A 79 12.55 3.92 0.23
C ARG A 79 12.11 3.78 1.69
N ARG A 80 10.81 3.61 1.92
CA ARG A 80 10.19 3.66 3.26
C ARG A 80 9.29 2.46 3.56
N ALA A 81 9.27 1.41 2.73
CA ALA A 81 8.33 0.29 2.88
C ALA A 81 8.32 -0.31 4.29
N SER A 82 7.18 -0.51 4.94
CA SER A 82 7.07 -1.18 6.24
C SER A 82 7.81 -2.52 6.28
N ALA A 83 8.20 -2.98 7.48
CA ALA A 83 8.83 -4.30 7.63
C ALA A 83 7.95 -5.42 7.03
N ARG A 84 6.62 -5.26 7.13
CA ARG A 84 5.66 -6.17 6.53
C ARG A 84 5.78 -6.18 5.01
N LEU A 85 5.75 -5.01 4.36
CA LEU A 85 5.88 -4.88 2.91
C LEU A 85 7.26 -5.38 2.42
N THR A 86 8.35 -5.00 3.08
CA THR A 86 9.70 -5.52 2.77
C THR A 86 9.73 -7.05 2.76
N SER A 87 9.08 -7.70 3.73
CA SER A 87 9.00 -9.17 3.81
C SER A 87 8.21 -9.81 2.66
N ARG A 88 7.35 -9.09 1.93
CA ARG A 88 6.63 -9.60 0.74
C ARG A 88 7.36 -9.33 -0.57
N LEU A 89 8.15 -8.26 -0.60
CA LEU A 89 8.98 -7.89 -1.74
C LEU A 89 10.29 -8.69 -1.80
N ALA A 90 10.68 -9.37 -0.71
CA ALA A 90 11.81 -10.29 -0.73
C ALA A 90 11.53 -11.47 -1.66
N HIS A 91 12.54 -11.88 -2.44
CA HIS A 91 12.48 -13.15 -3.16
C HIS A 91 12.55 -14.30 -2.16
N PRO A 92 11.78 -15.39 -2.36
CA PRO A 92 12.04 -16.63 -1.64
C PRO A 92 13.45 -17.13 -2.03
N ASP A 93 14.25 -17.51 -1.03
CA ASP A 93 15.53 -18.20 -1.23
C ASP A 93 15.34 -19.54 -1.94
#